data_AF-A0A5D6XQZ0-F1
#
_entry.id   AF-A0A5D6XQZ0-F1
#
_cell.length_a   1.000
_cell.length_b   1.000
_cell.length_c   1.000
_cell.angle_alpha   90.00
_cell.angle_beta   90.00
_cell.angle_gamma   90.00
#
_symmetry.space_group_name_H-M   'P 1'
#
loop_
_entity.id
_entity.type
_entity.pdbx_description
1 polymer ?
#
loop_
_entity_poly.entity_id
_entity_poly.type
_entity_poly.pdbx_seq_one_letter_code
_entity_poly.pdbx_strand_id
1 'polypeptide(L)'
;MAARSADIAGVAKVQLNATEVEMIKNRAVILTSDTIKDLKHDHELQLSATRHESQERKRKMMEKELAVRARREQTAMEMEMENERKALLTGDEVLRNQHLTSIRRINSLALQASGYKLCDELQEHKKGREQMEAKYDRIHDSIMERERMTELQVRKEREAEAQQKRLETRRMLEQQIAEREKKAIWKEEAKAVEAQKILNTYKQYEAEEKRNIEQQVERKRDVMAAVAETNERIKVMKADAARREKQEEVAVAAYLRKKAVEEEAKAKEEQRIRKSKELRVAKLRAQQEKAQDKQAMQDEFRAKKASEEAEKSMRDKERRDREAKEALSLTISRDRKRQESFHDEHKRQQRQLDLHMDAIAQVHVEQEFQHQRAALQAAKERELQHGQVLLQQIEGNAARRTKAKLFEQDDAKFLKKKATRESILAEKVRQDALRKLQRQGVPEEYLRELRTMQINEANAEL
;
A
#
# COMPACT_ATOMS: atom_id res chain seq x y z
N MET A 1 82.09 -36.56 102.86
CA MET A 1 83.52 -36.17 102.86
C MET A 1 83.99 -36.17 101.41
N ALA A 2 84.84 -35.30 100.89
CA ALA A 2 85.33 -33.97 101.25
C ALA A 2 86.48 -33.72 100.24
N ALA A 3 86.40 -32.64 99.45
CA ALA A 3 87.46 -32.01 98.65
C ALA A 3 88.34 -32.88 97.71
N ARG A 4 88.45 -32.44 96.44
CA ARG A 4 89.62 -31.64 96.02
C ARG A 4 89.38 -30.93 94.68
N SER A 5 89.58 -29.62 94.70
CA SER A 5 89.77 -28.74 93.54
C SER A 5 91.27 -28.58 93.27
N ALA A 6 91.69 -28.61 92.00
CA ALA A 6 92.82 -27.82 91.46
C ALA A 6 93.01 -28.03 89.94
N ASP A 7 93.16 -26.90 89.24
CA ASP A 7 94.10 -26.63 88.13
C ASP A 7 94.00 -27.31 86.74
N ILE A 8 93.37 -26.58 85.82
CA ILE A 8 93.95 -25.87 84.64
C ILE A 8 95.00 -26.61 83.76
N ALA A 9 94.83 -26.40 82.44
CA ALA A 9 95.75 -26.63 81.30
C ALA A 9 95.74 -28.04 80.65
N GLY A 10 95.10 -28.12 79.47
CA GLY A 10 95.11 -29.30 78.61
C GLY A 10 94.67 -28.96 77.18
N VAL A 11 95.53 -28.31 76.39
CA VAL A 11 95.27 -28.07 74.96
C VAL A 11 95.44 -29.38 74.19
N ALA A 12 94.32 -30.07 73.93
CA ALA A 12 94.30 -31.28 73.12
C ALA A 12 94.54 -30.93 71.64
N LYS A 13 95.64 -31.43 71.07
CA LYS A 13 96.04 -31.19 69.69
C LYS A 13 95.27 -32.11 68.74
N VAL A 14 94.08 -31.67 68.30
CA VAL A 14 93.24 -32.42 67.35
C VAL A 14 93.95 -32.49 65.99
N GLN A 15 94.28 -33.70 65.55
CA GLN A 15 94.79 -33.96 64.19
C GLN A 15 93.60 -34.12 63.24
N LEU A 16 93.30 -33.08 62.46
CA LEU A 16 92.30 -33.13 61.39
C LEU A 16 92.88 -33.87 60.18
N ASN A 17 92.14 -34.83 59.61
CA ASN A 17 92.56 -35.50 58.39
C ASN A 17 92.47 -34.56 57.17
N ALA A 18 93.32 -34.75 56.16
CA ALA A 18 93.35 -33.89 54.98
C ALA A 18 91.99 -33.81 54.26
N THR A 19 91.26 -34.93 54.19
CA THR A 19 89.90 -35.00 53.63
C THR A 19 88.87 -34.24 54.47
N GLU A 20 89.01 -34.20 55.79
CA GLU A 20 88.16 -33.40 56.68
C GLU A 20 88.45 -31.91 56.52
N VAL A 21 89.74 -31.54 56.37
CA VAL A 21 90.15 -30.15 56.06
C VAL A 21 89.60 -29.70 54.69
N GLU A 22 89.59 -30.57 53.69
CA GLU A 22 88.99 -30.27 52.37
C GLU A 22 87.45 -30.20 52.43
N MET A 23 86.79 -31.10 53.16
CA MET A 23 85.34 -31.01 53.40
C MET A 23 84.97 -29.74 54.16
N ILE A 24 85.78 -29.32 55.14
CA ILE A 24 85.59 -28.05 55.86
C ILE A 24 85.82 -26.86 54.92
N LYS A 25 86.88 -26.85 54.08
CA LYS A 25 87.11 -25.79 53.09
C LYS A 25 85.97 -25.68 52.07
N ASN A 26 85.46 -26.80 51.59
CA ASN A 26 84.36 -26.84 50.62
C ASN A 26 82.99 -26.50 51.24
N ARG A 27 82.82 -26.64 52.56
CA ARG A 27 81.65 -26.12 53.30
C ARG A 27 81.81 -24.66 53.74
N ALA A 28 83.03 -24.22 54.02
CA ALA A 28 83.37 -22.87 54.46
C ALA A 28 83.63 -21.93 53.27
N VAL A 29 82.89 -22.08 52.17
CA VAL A 29 82.87 -21.11 51.08
C VAL A 29 82.23 -19.83 51.60
N ILE A 30 83.06 -18.82 51.85
CA ILE A 30 82.61 -17.47 52.21
C ILE A 30 81.98 -16.85 50.97
N LEU A 31 80.66 -17.05 50.82
CA LEU A 31 79.86 -16.44 49.78
C LEU A 31 79.97 -14.92 49.89
N THR A 32 80.55 -14.28 48.87
CA THR A 32 80.61 -12.83 48.77
C THR A 32 79.22 -12.25 48.58
N SER A 33 79.00 -11.00 48.99
CA SER A 33 77.67 -10.36 48.93
C SER A 33 77.03 -10.39 47.54
N ASP A 34 77.85 -10.47 46.49
CA ASP A 34 77.38 -10.50 45.10
C ASP A 34 77.01 -11.91 44.66
N THR A 35 77.79 -12.95 44.99
CA THR A 35 77.37 -14.36 44.77
C THR A 35 76.05 -14.72 45.47
N ILE A 36 75.74 -14.09 46.60
CA ILE A 36 74.44 -14.24 47.29
C ILE A 36 73.30 -13.55 46.51
N LYS A 37 73.56 -12.46 45.80
CA LYS A 37 72.56 -11.79 44.93
C LYS A 37 72.33 -12.63 43.68
N ASP A 38 73.39 -13.13 43.06
CA ASP A 38 73.31 -13.93 41.84
C ASP A 38 72.53 -15.23 42.09
N LEU A 39 72.84 -15.96 43.17
CA LEU A 39 72.08 -17.15 43.58
C LEU A 39 70.62 -16.84 43.92
N LYS A 40 70.31 -15.67 44.48
CA LYS A 40 68.91 -15.24 44.69
C LYS A 40 68.22 -14.92 43.37
N HIS A 41 68.92 -14.28 42.44
CA HIS A 41 68.39 -13.93 41.13
C HIS A 41 68.10 -15.19 40.30
N ASP A 42 69.02 -16.16 40.27
CA ASP A 42 68.82 -17.45 39.60
C ASP A 42 67.65 -18.24 40.24
N HIS A 43 67.53 -18.23 41.56
CA HIS A 43 66.41 -18.86 42.27
C HIS A 43 65.07 -18.15 41.99
N GLU A 44 65.05 -16.82 41.92
CA GLU A 44 63.88 -16.04 41.50
C GLU A 44 63.51 -16.30 40.03
N LEU A 45 64.49 -16.43 39.13
CA LEU A 45 64.28 -16.79 37.72
C LEU A 45 63.67 -18.20 37.61
N GLN A 46 64.19 -19.19 38.33
CA GLN A 46 63.64 -20.56 38.36
C GLN A 46 62.22 -20.60 38.96
N LEU A 47 61.97 -19.86 40.04
CA LEU A 47 60.62 -19.69 40.59
C LEU A 47 59.68 -18.98 39.62
N SER A 48 60.17 -17.99 38.86
CA SER A 48 59.36 -17.28 37.86
C SER A 48 59.00 -18.18 36.67
N ALA A 49 59.94 -19.00 36.19
CA ALA A 49 59.71 -19.95 35.10
C ALA A 49 58.71 -21.05 35.48
N THR A 50 58.89 -21.69 36.64
CA THR A 50 57.96 -22.71 37.16
C THR A 50 56.57 -22.13 37.46
N ARG A 51 56.50 -20.87 37.94
CA ARG A 51 55.24 -20.13 38.10
C ARG A 51 54.58 -19.79 36.77
N HIS A 52 55.36 -19.43 35.74
CA HIS A 52 54.87 -19.15 34.39
C HIS A 52 54.26 -20.41 33.76
N GLU A 53 54.94 -21.56 33.82
CA GLU A 53 54.39 -22.84 33.35
C GLU A 53 53.11 -23.27 34.10
N SER A 54 53.00 -22.95 35.39
CA SER A 54 51.81 -23.18 36.19
C SER A 54 50.66 -22.26 35.76
N GLN A 55 50.95 -20.98 35.50
CA GLN A 55 50.00 -20.00 34.98
C GLN A 55 49.52 -20.34 33.57
N GLU A 56 50.40 -20.79 32.67
CA GLU A 56 50.02 -21.27 31.35
C GLU A 56 49.12 -22.50 31.41
N ARG A 57 49.44 -23.49 32.26
CA ARG A 57 48.59 -24.68 32.47
C ARG A 57 47.20 -24.28 32.98
N LYS A 58 47.12 -23.34 33.93
CA LYS A 58 45.85 -22.77 34.39
C LYS A 58 45.11 -22.05 33.28
N ARG A 59 45.78 -21.21 32.48
CA ARG A 59 45.18 -20.50 31.35
C ARG A 59 44.61 -21.46 30.29
N LYS A 60 45.38 -22.47 29.88
CA LYS A 60 44.95 -23.53 28.95
C LYS A 60 43.78 -24.36 29.50
N MET A 61 43.69 -24.54 30.82
CA MET A 61 42.53 -25.17 31.48
C MET A 61 41.30 -24.27 31.43
N MET A 62 41.42 -22.99 31.79
CA MET A 62 40.35 -22.00 31.73
C MET A 62 39.80 -21.81 30.31
N GLU A 63 40.68 -21.74 29.30
CA GLU A 63 40.28 -21.64 27.88
C GLU A 63 39.50 -22.89 27.42
N LYS A 64 39.89 -24.09 27.87
CA LYS A 64 39.13 -25.33 27.62
C LYS A 64 37.79 -25.35 28.35
N GLU A 65 37.74 -24.87 29.59
CA GLU A 65 36.49 -24.80 30.37
C GLU A 65 35.50 -23.83 29.74
N LEU A 66 35.96 -22.64 29.31
CA LEU A 66 35.16 -21.67 28.56
C LEU A 66 34.65 -22.27 27.24
N ALA A 67 35.47 -23.02 26.51
CA ALA A 67 35.05 -23.69 25.28
C ALA A 67 34.00 -24.80 25.53
N VAL A 68 34.14 -25.59 26.60
CA VAL A 68 33.14 -26.59 27.01
C VAL A 68 31.84 -25.92 27.46
N ARG A 69 31.92 -24.80 28.18
CA ARG A 69 30.76 -24.01 28.58
C ARG A 69 30.04 -23.42 27.37
N ALA A 70 30.75 -22.81 26.44
CA ALA A 70 30.17 -22.27 25.21
C ALA A 70 29.48 -23.36 24.38
N ARG A 71 30.08 -24.56 24.26
CA ARG A 71 29.43 -25.71 23.62
C ARG A 71 28.15 -26.15 24.36
N ARG A 72 28.17 -26.21 25.69
CA ARG A 72 26.97 -26.53 26.49
C ARG A 72 25.86 -25.49 26.31
N GLU A 73 26.21 -24.20 26.26
CA GLU A 73 25.26 -23.11 26.00
C GLU A 73 24.68 -23.19 24.58
N GLN A 74 25.49 -23.53 23.57
CA GLN A 74 25.04 -23.80 22.20
C GLN A 74 24.09 -25.01 22.15
N THR A 75 24.47 -26.16 22.70
CA THR A 75 23.62 -27.36 22.73
C THR A 75 22.32 -27.13 23.51
N ALA A 76 22.35 -26.35 24.60
CA ALA A 76 21.13 -25.97 25.32
C ALA A 76 20.20 -25.09 24.46
N MET A 77 20.76 -24.11 23.75
CA MET A 77 20.01 -23.27 22.81
C MET A 77 19.41 -24.11 21.67
N GLU A 78 20.18 -25.00 21.05
CA GLU A 78 19.72 -25.92 20.00
C GLU A 78 18.58 -26.82 20.47
N MET A 79 18.71 -27.40 21.68
CA MET A 79 17.65 -28.22 22.30
C MET A 79 16.37 -27.41 22.55
N GLU A 80 16.46 -26.14 22.99
CA GLU A 80 15.30 -25.25 23.08
C GLU A 80 14.66 -25.01 21.70
N MET A 81 15.46 -24.69 20.67
CA MET A 81 14.93 -24.48 19.30
C MET A 81 14.29 -25.75 18.73
N GLU A 82 14.82 -26.93 19.04
CA GLU A 82 14.21 -28.21 18.66
C GLU A 82 12.89 -28.48 19.39
N ASN A 83 12.84 -28.20 20.69
CA ASN A 83 11.61 -28.32 21.47
C ASN A 83 10.53 -27.36 20.93
N GLU A 84 10.93 -26.15 20.54
CA GLU A 84 10.05 -25.20 19.87
C GLU A 84 9.61 -25.69 18.50
N ARG A 85 10.48 -26.31 17.67
CA ARG A 85 10.07 -26.95 16.41
C ARG A 85 9.04 -28.06 16.63
N LYS A 86 9.22 -28.87 17.68
CA LYS A 86 8.34 -30.01 18.05
C LYS A 86 7.03 -29.58 18.74
N ALA A 87 7.00 -28.42 19.39
CA ALA A 87 5.80 -27.91 20.06
C ALA A 87 4.63 -27.73 19.08
N LEU A 88 3.41 -27.99 19.51
CA LEU A 88 2.22 -27.75 18.69
C LEU A 88 1.99 -26.25 18.50
N LEU A 89 1.56 -25.84 17.31
CA LEU A 89 1.21 -24.45 17.02
C LEU A 89 -0.12 -24.10 17.70
N THR A 90 -0.11 -23.16 18.66
CA THR A 90 -1.36 -22.69 19.30
C THR A 90 -1.98 -21.52 18.54
N GLY A 91 -3.31 -21.38 18.60
CA GLY A 91 -4.01 -20.26 17.95
C GLY A 91 -3.57 -18.89 18.48
N ASP A 92 -3.34 -18.80 19.78
CA ASP A 92 -2.83 -17.62 20.48
C ASP A 92 -1.45 -17.18 19.99
N GLU A 93 -0.52 -18.12 19.76
CA GLU A 93 0.80 -17.82 19.20
C GLU A 93 0.69 -17.18 17.81
N VAL A 94 -0.21 -17.68 16.96
CA VAL A 94 -0.44 -17.10 15.63
C VAL A 94 -1.04 -15.70 15.76
N LEU A 95 -2.02 -15.52 16.65
CA LEU A 95 -2.71 -14.23 16.86
C LEU A 95 -1.75 -13.14 17.37
N ARG A 96 -0.93 -13.45 18.39
CA ARG A 96 0.07 -12.50 18.95
C ARG A 96 1.11 -12.08 17.92
N ASN A 97 1.45 -12.97 16.98
CA ASN A 97 2.52 -12.76 16.00
C ASN A 97 2.03 -12.38 14.59
N GLN A 98 0.75 -12.02 14.41
CA GLN A 98 0.23 -11.54 13.11
C GLN A 98 0.95 -10.29 12.58
N HIS A 99 1.60 -9.52 13.45
CA HIS A 99 2.40 -8.36 13.08
C HIS A 99 3.64 -8.73 12.25
N LEU A 100 4.18 -9.96 12.39
CA LEU A 100 5.35 -10.42 11.65
C LEU A 100 5.12 -10.45 10.14
N THR A 101 6.00 -9.81 9.38
CA THR A 101 5.93 -9.69 7.91
C THR A 101 5.81 -11.06 7.23
N SER A 102 6.54 -12.07 7.71
CA SER A 102 6.51 -13.44 7.20
C SER A 102 5.11 -14.07 7.34
N ILE A 103 4.47 -13.95 8.51
CA ILE A 103 3.12 -14.47 8.76
C ILE A 103 2.08 -13.72 7.91
N ARG A 104 2.21 -12.39 7.78
CA ARG A 104 1.32 -11.59 6.92
C ARG A 104 1.42 -12.01 5.45
N ARG A 105 2.63 -12.26 4.94
CA ARG A 105 2.87 -12.74 3.57
C ARG A 105 2.32 -14.15 3.36
N ILE A 106 2.51 -15.07 4.31
CA ILE A 106 1.89 -16.40 4.29
C ILE A 106 0.37 -16.30 4.17
N ASN A 107 -0.27 -15.46 5.00
CA ASN A 107 -1.72 -15.26 4.96
C ASN A 107 -2.20 -14.65 3.63
N SER A 108 -1.44 -13.71 3.05
CA SER A 108 -1.74 -13.14 1.73
C SER A 108 -1.70 -14.18 0.61
N LEU A 109 -0.64 -15.00 0.58
CA LEU A 109 -0.49 -16.07 -0.43
C LEU A 109 -1.57 -17.15 -0.25
N ALA A 110 -1.89 -17.51 0.99
CA ALA A 110 -2.98 -18.45 1.28
C ALA A 110 -4.34 -17.94 0.81
N LEU A 111 -4.64 -16.66 1.04
CA LEU A 111 -5.86 -16.02 0.54
C LEU A 111 -5.91 -16.00 -0.99
N GLN A 112 -4.80 -15.61 -1.66
CA GLN A 112 -4.70 -15.63 -3.11
C GLN A 112 -4.94 -17.02 -3.70
N ALA A 113 -4.31 -18.05 -3.14
CA ALA A 113 -4.49 -19.44 -3.58
C ALA A 113 -5.95 -19.92 -3.44
N SER A 114 -6.64 -19.55 -2.34
CA SER A 114 -8.07 -19.82 -2.18
C SER A 114 -8.95 -19.02 -3.16
N GLY A 115 -8.54 -17.80 -3.49
CA GLY A 115 -9.23 -16.93 -4.45
C GLY A 115 -9.15 -17.46 -5.88
N TYR A 116 -7.99 -17.93 -6.33
CA TYR A 116 -7.85 -18.53 -7.66
C TYR A 116 -8.71 -19.79 -7.82
N LYS A 117 -8.72 -20.67 -6.80
CA LYS A 117 -9.61 -21.84 -6.78
C LYS A 117 -11.09 -21.44 -6.95
N LEU A 118 -11.53 -20.41 -6.23
CA LEU A 118 -12.91 -19.89 -6.34
C LEU A 118 -13.19 -19.30 -7.73
N CYS A 119 -12.22 -18.62 -8.35
CA CYS A 119 -12.36 -18.10 -9.71
C CYS A 119 -12.55 -19.24 -10.74
N ASP A 120 -11.81 -20.34 -10.61
CA ASP A 120 -11.97 -21.52 -11.49
C ASP A 120 -13.34 -22.17 -11.31
N GLU A 121 -13.76 -22.42 -10.06
CA GLU A 121 -15.10 -22.96 -9.72
C GLU A 121 -16.21 -22.07 -10.32
N LEU A 122 -16.10 -20.74 -10.20
CA LEU A 122 -17.04 -19.79 -10.78
C LEU A 122 -17.01 -19.81 -12.32
N GLN A 123 -15.84 -20.02 -12.95
CA GLN A 123 -15.73 -20.13 -14.40
C GLN A 123 -16.36 -21.42 -14.93
N GLU A 124 -16.21 -22.55 -14.22
CA GLU A 124 -16.92 -23.79 -14.53
C GLU A 124 -18.43 -23.63 -14.38
N HIS A 125 -18.90 -23.04 -13.28
CA HIS A 125 -20.32 -22.72 -13.10
C HIS A 125 -20.87 -21.81 -14.20
N LYS A 126 -20.09 -20.81 -14.66
CA LYS A 126 -20.48 -19.92 -15.76
C LYS A 126 -20.62 -20.70 -17.08
N LYS A 127 -19.61 -21.52 -17.44
CA LYS A 127 -19.68 -22.41 -18.62
C LYS A 127 -20.88 -23.35 -18.54
N GLY A 128 -21.19 -23.89 -17.35
CA GLY A 128 -22.37 -24.72 -17.12
C GLY A 128 -23.69 -23.99 -17.36
N ARG A 129 -23.81 -22.72 -16.93
CA ARG A 129 -24.98 -21.88 -17.23
C ARG A 129 -25.10 -21.59 -18.71
N GLU A 130 -24.03 -21.15 -19.37
CA GLU A 130 -24.01 -20.87 -20.82
C GLU A 130 -24.42 -22.11 -21.64
N GLN A 131 -23.98 -23.31 -21.25
CA GLN A 131 -24.39 -24.57 -21.89
C GLN A 131 -25.87 -24.93 -21.63
N MET A 132 -26.45 -24.53 -20.51
CA MET A 132 -27.87 -24.76 -20.21
C MET A 132 -28.75 -23.74 -20.94
N GLU A 133 -28.39 -22.46 -20.91
CA GLU A 133 -29.03 -21.38 -21.69
C GLU A 133 -29.07 -21.76 -23.18
N ALA A 134 -27.92 -22.11 -23.78
CA ALA A 134 -27.85 -22.55 -25.17
C ALA A 134 -28.64 -23.84 -25.49
N LYS A 135 -29.00 -24.66 -24.49
CA LYS A 135 -29.94 -25.78 -24.67
C LYS A 135 -31.39 -25.31 -24.62
N TYR A 136 -31.74 -24.41 -23.70
CA TYR A 136 -33.06 -23.80 -23.63
C TYR A 136 -33.39 -23.03 -24.90
N ASP A 137 -32.46 -22.23 -25.42
CA ASP A 137 -32.62 -21.47 -26.66
C ASP A 137 -32.92 -22.40 -27.85
N ARG A 138 -32.12 -23.47 -28.04
CA ARG A 138 -32.37 -24.48 -29.10
C ARG A 138 -33.73 -25.17 -28.98
N ILE A 139 -34.19 -25.44 -27.76
CA ILE A 139 -35.53 -26.02 -27.52
C ILE A 139 -36.61 -25.00 -27.88
N HIS A 140 -36.41 -23.73 -27.52
CA HIS A 140 -37.33 -22.64 -27.82
C HIS A 140 -37.43 -22.35 -29.32
N ASP A 141 -36.30 -22.27 -30.02
CA ASP A 141 -36.21 -22.15 -31.48
C ASP A 141 -36.96 -23.29 -32.16
N SER A 142 -36.77 -24.54 -31.69
CA SER A 142 -37.48 -25.71 -32.22
C SER A 142 -39.00 -25.69 -31.96
N ILE A 143 -39.47 -25.03 -30.89
CA ILE A 143 -40.91 -24.80 -30.66
C ILE A 143 -41.42 -23.75 -31.65
N MET A 144 -40.74 -22.60 -31.75
CA MET A 144 -41.09 -21.49 -32.64
C MET A 144 -41.10 -21.92 -34.12
N GLU A 145 -40.13 -22.73 -34.56
CA GLU A 145 -40.11 -23.28 -35.91
C GLU A 145 -41.29 -24.21 -36.18
N ARG A 146 -41.68 -25.06 -35.21
CA ARG A 146 -42.85 -25.93 -35.34
C ARG A 146 -44.15 -25.12 -35.45
N GLU A 147 -44.33 -24.11 -34.60
CA GLU A 147 -45.49 -23.21 -34.65
C GLU A 147 -45.56 -22.43 -35.97
N ARG A 148 -44.42 -21.92 -36.46
CA ARG A 148 -44.35 -21.29 -37.80
C ARG A 148 -44.73 -22.27 -38.91
N MET A 149 -44.29 -23.53 -38.83
CA MET A 149 -44.60 -24.53 -39.84
C MET A 149 -46.07 -24.97 -39.82
N THR A 150 -46.70 -25.09 -38.64
CA THR A 150 -48.13 -25.38 -38.56
C THR A 150 -48.97 -24.19 -39.03
N GLU A 151 -48.58 -22.94 -38.73
CA GLU A 151 -49.29 -21.77 -39.27
C GLU A 151 -49.20 -21.71 -40.81
N LEU A 152 -48.02 -22.00 -41.38
CA LEU A 152 -47.84 -22.10 -42.84
C LEU A 152 -48.66 -23.23 -43.47
N GLN A 153 -48.83 -24.36 -42.78
CA GLN A 153 -49.71 -25.45 -43.22
C GLN A 153 -51.18 -24.99 -43.23
N VAL A 154 -51.68 -24.43 -42.13
CA VAL A 154 -53.06 -23.92 -42.02
C VAL A 154 -53.35 -22.83 -43.05
N ARG A 155 -52.38 -21.95 -43.35
CA ARG A 155 -52.53 -20.96 -44.44
C ARG A 155 -52.66 -21.62 -45.82
N LYS A 156 -51.80 -22.61 -46.13
CA LYS A 156 -51.88 -23.38 -47.38
C LYS A 156 -53.18 -24.17 -47.52
N GLU A 157 -53.68 -24.76 -46.45
CA GLU A 157 -54.97 -25.47 -46.41
C GLU A 157 -56.12 -24.52 -46.72
N ARG A 158 -56.16 -23.34 -46.08
CA ARG A 158 -57.17 -22.29 -46.37
C ARG A 158 -57.10 -21.79 -47.82
N GLU A 159 -55.90 -21.63 -48.37
CA GLU A 159 -55.72 -21.27 -49.78
C GLU A 159 -56.22 -22.38 -50.72
N ALA A 160 -55.93 -23.64 -50.41
CA ALA A 160 -56.41 -24.80 -51.17
C ALA A 160 -57.93 -24.93 -51.12
N GLU A 161 -58.56 -24.78 -49.95
CA GLU A 161 -60.02 -24.71 -49.81
C GLU A 161 -60.62 -23.55 -50.62
N ALA A 162 -60.00 -22.36 -50.57
CA ALA A 162 -60.48 -21.20 -51.33
C ALA A 162 -60.35 -21.44 -52.84
N GLN A 163 -59.30 -22.15 -53.30
CA GLN A 163 -59.17 -22.57 -54.69
C GLN A 163 -60.23 -23.62 -55.08
N GLN A 164 -60.48 -24.62 -54.24
CA GLN A 164 -61.54 -25.61 -54.46
C GLN A 164 -62.92 -24.94 -54.59
N LYS A 165 -63.29 -24.06 -53.65
CA LYS A 165 -64.54 -23.28 -53.69
C LYS A 165 -64.64 -22.40 -54.95
N ARG A 166 -63.52 -21.84 -55.45
CA ARG A 166 -63.48 -21.12 -56.74
C ARG A 166 -63.70 -22.04 -57.95
N LEU A 167 -63.15 -23.26 -57.93
CA LEU A 167 -63.37 -24.25 -58.99
C LEU A 167 -64.82 -24.77 -58.99
N GLU A 168 -65.42 -24.97 -57.82
CA GLU A 168 -66.83 -25.35 -57.68
C GLU A 168 -67.78 -24.25 -58.17
N THR A 169 -67.59 -23.01 -57.72
CA THR A 169 -68.39 -21.87 -58.21
C THR A 169 -68.22 -21.63 -59.71
N ARG A 170 -67.00 -21.78 -60.25
CA ARG A 170 -66.74 -21.77 -61.69
C ARG A 170 -67.54 -22.86 -62.42
N ARG A 171 -67.50 -24.12 -61.97
CA ARG A 171 -68.28 -25.23 -62.57
C ARG A 171 -69.78 -24.97 -62.54
N MET A 172 -70.30 -24.43 -61.43
CA MET A 172 -71.71 -24.04 -61.31
C MET A 172 -72.09 -22.94 -62.32
N LEU A 173 -71.22 -21.94 -62.52
CA LEU A 173 -71.45 -20.89 -63.52
C LEU A 173 -71.37 -21.42 -64.96
N GLU A 174 -70.41 -22.30 -65.26
CA GLU A 174 -70.31 -22.98 -66.57
C GLU A 174 -71.58 -23.79 -66.88
N GLN A 175 -72.13 -24.51 -65.89
CA GLN A 175 -73.42 -25.22 -66.01
C GLN A 175 -74.59 -24.24 -66.25
N GLN A 176 -74.67 -23.14 -65.50
CA GLN A 176 -75.72 -22.12 -65.68
C GLN A 176 -75.65 -21.42 -67.05
N ILE A 177 -74.45 -21.21 -67.59
CA ILE A 177 -74.26 -20.66 -68.94
C ILE A 177 -74.77 -21.66 -69.98
N ALA A 178 -74.35 -22.94 -69.91
CA ALA A 178 -74.82 -23.99 -70.82
C ALA A 178 -76.35 -24.20 -70.76
N GLU A 179 -76.97 -24.05 -69.58
CA GLU A 179 -78.43 -24.04 -69.45
C GLU A 179 -79.09 -22.82 -70.11
N ARG A 180 -78.50 -21.63 -69.97
CA ARG A 180 -79.02 -20.40 -70.60
C ARG A 180 -78.90 -20.49 -72.13
N GLU A 181 -77.81 -21.05 -72.64
CA GLU A 181 -77.62 -21.31 -74.07
C GLU A 181 -78.68 -22.29 -74.60
N LYS A 182 -78.90 -23.43 -73.94
CA LYS A 182 -80.00 -24.36 -74.29
C LYS A 182 -81.37 -23.66 -74.29
N LYS A 183 -81.65 -22.83 -73.27
CA LYS A 183 -82.89 -22.04 -73.17
C LYS A 183 -82.98 -20.93 -74.24
N ALA A 184 -81.86 -20.43 -74.76
CA ALA A 184 -81.82 -19.49 -75.87
C ALA A 184 -82.13 -20.20 -77.20
N ILE A 185 -81.49 -21.35 -77.46
CA ILE A 185 -81.75 -22.21 -78.62
C ILE A 185 -83.24 -22.59 -78.69
N TRP A 186 -83.82 -23.08 -77.59
CA TRP A 186 -85.26 -23.40 -77.55
C TRP A 186 -86.17 -22.21 -77.84
N LYS A 187 -85.77 -20.98 -77.47
CA LYS A 187 -86.52 -19.76 -77.80
C LYS A 187 -86.37 -19.37 -79.26
N GLU A 188 -85.22 -19.60 -79.88
CA GLU A 188 -85.01 -19.37 -81.31
C GLU A 188 -85.77 -20.41 -82.15
N GLU A 189 -85.76 -21.69 -81.74
CA GLU A 189 -86.59 -22.75 -82.32
C GLU A 189 -88.09 -22.41 -82.21
N ALA A 190 -88.56 -21.98 -81.04
CA ALA A 190 -89.95 -21.55 -80.85
C ALA A 190 -90.33 -20.37 -81.76
N LYS A 191 -89.47 -19.33 -81.85
CA LYS A 191 -89.64 -18.21 -82.79
C LYS A 191 -89.65 -18.66 -84.25
N ALA A 192 -88.82 -19.63 -84.63
CA ALA A 192 -88.80 -20.17 -85.98
C ALA A 192 -90.12 -20.89 -86.32
N VAL A 193 -90.66 -21.67 -85.37
CA VAL A 193 -91.98 -22.31 -85.51
C VAL A 193 -93.11 -21.27 -85.58
N GLU A 194 -93.06 -20.21 -84.77
CA GLU A 194 -94.02 -19.10 -84.85
C GLU A 194 -93.93 -18.34 -86.18
N ALA A 195 -92.71 -18.05 -86.65
CA ALA A 195 -92.49 -17.42 -87.95
C ALA A 195 -92.99 -18.28 -89.12
N GLN A 196 -92.82 -19.61 -89.05
CA GLN A 196 -93.42 -20.53 -90.03
C GLN A 196 -94.95 -20.53 -89.98
N LYS A 197 -95.56 -20.49 -88.79
CA LYS A 197 -97.03 -20.35 -88.64
C LYS A 197 -97.52 -19.03 -89.24
N ILE A 198 -96.85 -17.93 -88.94
CA ILE A 198 -97.16 -16.59 -89.47
C ILE A 198 -97.03 -16.58 -91.00
N LEU A 199 -95.96 -17.14 -91.56
CA LEU A 199 -95.78 -17.27 -93.01
C LEU A 199 -96.89 -18.09 -93.66
N ASN A 200 -97.34 -19.17 -93.01
CA ASN A 200 -98.46 -19.97 -93.50
C ASN A 200 -99.79 -19.19 -93.45
N THR A 201 -100.04 -18.38 -92.41
CA THR A 201 -101.20 -17.48 -92.39
C THR A 201 -101.11 -16.37 -93.44
N TYR A 202 -99.93 -15.81 -93.72
CA TYR A 202 -99.74 -14.86 -94.82
C TYR A 202 -100.04 -15.50 -96.18
N LYS A 203 -99.61 -16.74 -96.43
CA LYS A 203 -99.96 -17.47 -97.67
C LYS A 203 -101.46 -17.73 -97.81
N GLN A 204 -102.16 -17.96 -96.69
CA GLN A 204 -103.63 -18.04 -96.68
C GLN A 204 -104.26 -16.68 -97.00
N TYR A 205 -103.79 -15.60 -96.37
CA TYR A 205 -104.26 -14.25 -96.67
C TYR A 205 -103.95 -13.81 -98.11
N GLU A 206 -102.79 -14.12 -98.69
CA GLU A 206 -102.52 -13.83 -100.11
C GLU A 206 -103.49 -14.57 -101.05
N ALA A 207 -103.92 -15.78 -100.69
CA ALA A 207 -104.91 -16.54 -101.46
C ALA A 207 -106.32 -15.96 -101.31
N GLU A 208 -106.69 -15.47 -100.12
CA GLU A 208 -107.94 -14.75 -99.89
C GLU A 208 -107.94 -13.34 -100.50
N GLU A 209 -106.81 -12.65 -100.47
CA GLU A 209 -106.65 -11.31 -101.04
C GLU A 209 -106.73 -11.36 -102.56
N LYS A 210 -106.17 -12.38 -103.23
CA LYS A 210 -106.39 -12.59 -104.67
C LYS A 210 -107.88 -12.73 -105.00
N ARG A 211 -108.63 -13.54 -104.24
CA ARG A 211 -110.09 -13.66 -104.37
C ARG A 211 -110.83 -12.34 -104.09
N ASN A 212 -110.37 -11.56 -103.11
CA ASN A 212 -110.95 -10.26 -102.78
C ASN A 212 -110.58 -9.15 -103.77
N ILE A 213 -109.42 -9.25 -104.44
CA ILE A 213 -109.01 -8.35 -105.53
C ILE A 213 -109.87 -8.61 -106.75
N GLU A 214 -110.12 -9.88 -107.11
CA GLU A 214 -111.09 -10.26 -108.15
C GLU A 214 -112.46 -9.61 -107.87
N GLN A 215 -112.99 -9.75 -106.64
CA GLN A 215 -114.25 -9.08 -106.22
C GLN A 215 -114.15 -7.54 -106.13
N GLN A 216 -112.98 -6.97 -105.83
CA GLN A 216 -112.80 -5.51 -105.78
C GLN A 216 -112.66 -4.89 -107.16
N VAL A 217 -112.16 -5.61 -108.17
CA VAL A 217 -112.17 -5.13 -109.56
C VAL A 217 -113.61 -4.97 -110.04
N GLU A 218 -114.51 -5.89 -109.66
CA GLU A 218 -115.94 -5.73 -109.87
C GLU A 218 -116.47 -4.48 -109.15
N ARG A 219 -116.29 -4.35 -107.82
CA ARG A 219 -116.84 -3.22 -107.05
C ARG A 219 -116.23 -1.84 -107.34
N LYS A 220 -114.94 -1.75 -107.71
CA LYS A 220 -114.29 -0.47 -108.04
C LYS A 220 -114.78 0.10 -109.36
N ARG A 221 -115.28 -0.76 -110.26
CA ARG A 221 -116.01 -0.36 -111.46
C ARG A 221 -117.26 0.46 -111.11
N ASP A 222 -117.90 0.13 -109.99
CA ASP A 222 -119.10 0.81 -109.51
C ASP A 222 -118.78 2.11 -108.75
N VAL A 223 -117.75 2.12 -107.90
CA VAL A 223 -117.45 3.25 -106.97
C VAL A 223 -116.70 4.41 -107.63
N MET A 224 -115.92 4.19 -108.70
CA MET A 224 -115.27 5.29 -109.44
C MET A 224 -116.27 6.32 -110.00
N ALA A 225 -117.55 5.95 -110.13
CA ALA A 225 -118.62 6.86 -110.52
C ALA A 225 -118.97 7.95 -109.48
N ALA A 226 -118.50 7.86 -108.23
CA ALA A 226 -119.06 8.65 -107.11
C ALA A 226 -118.10 9.63 -106.39
N VAL A 227 -116.77 9.47 -106.44
CA VAL A 227 -115.85 10.17 -105.52
C VAL A 227 -115.35 11.54 -106.01
N ALA A 228 -115.68 11.96 -107.23
CA ALA A 228 -115.18 13.20 -107.84
C ALA A 228 -115.64 14.53 -107.17
N GLU A 229 -116.44 14.50 -106.10
CA GLU A 229 -117.28 15.63 -105.66
C GLU A 229 -116.80 16.47 -104.44
N THR A 230 -115.70 16.16 -103.71
CA THR A 230 -115.61 16.58 -102.27
C THR A 230 -114.40 17.38 -101.68
N ASN A 231 -113.24 17.57 -102.32
CA ASN A 231 -111.95 17.52 -101.58
C ASN A 231 -111.17 18.83 -101.14
N GLU A 232 -111.75 20.04 -101.02
CA GLU A 232 -110.95 21.32 -101.05
C GLU A 232 -110.86 22.25 -99.77
N ARG A 233 -110.54 21.85 -98.50
CA ARG A 233 -110.91 22.72 -97.31
C ARG A 233 -110.04 23.08 -96.05
N ILE A 234 -108.89 22.49 -95.66
CA ILE A 234 -108.57 22.29 -94.19
C ILE A 234 -107.41 23.04 -93.43
N LYS A 235 -106.52 23.84 -94.02
CA LYS A 235 -105.05 23.79 -93.72
C LYS A 235 -104.32 24.65 -92.62
N VAL A 236 -104.90 25.26 -91.57
CA VAL A 236 -104.27 26.51 -90.96
C VAL A 236 -103.40 26.50 -89.64
N MET A 237 -103.88 26.17 -88.42
CA MET A 237 -103.50 26.95 -87.18
C MET A 237 -102.56 26.31 -86.10
N LYS A 238 -101.31 26.82 -85.85
CA LYS A 238 -100.44 26.60 -84.61
C LYS A 238 -99.25 27.60 -84.46
N ALA A 239 -98.69 27.87 -83.24
CA ALA A 239 -97.41 28.63 -83.06
C ALA A 239 -96.52 28.47 -81.74
N ASP A 240 -96.83 29.09 -80.58
CA ASP A 240 -95.95 30.16 -79.98
C ASP A 240 -94.95 29.95 -78.78
N ALA A 241 -95.06 28.92 -77.93
CA ALA A 241 -94.97 29.06 -76.46
C ALA A 241 -93.62 29.11 -75.64
N ALA A 242 -92.42 29.46 -76.14
CA ALA A 242 -91.14 29.03 -75.52
C ALA A 242 -90.11 30.08 -74.96
N ARG A 243 -90.21 30.63 -73.71
CA ARG A 243 -89.26 31.72 -73.26
C ARG A 243 -89.00 32.06 -71.74
N ARG A 244 -88.73 31.17 -70.75
CA ARG A 244 -88.67 31.61 -69.30
C ARG A 244 -87.57 31.17 -68.28
N GLU A 245 -86.61 30.27 -68.55
CA GLU A 245 -86.07 29.42 -67.45
C GLU A 245 -84.51 29.41 -67.27
N LYS A 246 -83.85 30.41 -66.62
CA LYS A 246 -82.35 30.50 -66.74
C LYS A 246 -81.42 31.26 -65.72
N GLN A 247 -81.64 31.39 -64.39
CA GLN A 247 -80.88 32.40 -63.57
C GLN A 247 -80.20 32.15 -62.17
N GLU A 248 -80.18 30.97 -61.50
CA GLU A 248 -79.84 30.93 -60.04
C GLU A 248 -78.70 29.98 -59.51
N GLU A 249 -77.43 30.09 -59.93
CA GLU A 249 -76.33 29.19 -59.43
C GLU A 249 -74.93 29.83 -59.17
N VAL A 250 -74.66 30.53 -58.05
CA VAL A 250 -73.32 31.17 -57.80
C VAL A 250 -72.71 31.11 -56.37
N ALA A 251 -73.42 30.77 -55.28
CA ALA A 251 -73.12 31.39 -53.97
C ALA A 251 -72.14 30.74 -52.93
N VAL A 252 -71.64 29.48 -53.01
CA VAL A 252 -71.10 28.78 -51.80
C VAL A 252 -69.74 28.04 -51.98
N ALA A 253 -68.60 28.73 -52.12
CA ALA A 253 -67.31 28.07 -52.42
C ALA A 253 -66.00 28.55 -51.73
N ALA A 254 -66.01 29.40 -50.68
CA ALA A 254 -64.80 30.19 -50.33
C ALA A 254 -64.12 30.07 -48.92
N TYR A 255 -64.73 29.48 -47.88
CA TYR A 255 -64.24 29.75 -46.48
C TYR A 255 -63.32 28.68 -45.82
N LEU A 256 -63.34 27.42 -46.24
CA LEU A 256 -62.70 26.29 -45.51
C LEU A 256 -61.22 26.02 -45.85
N ARG A 257 -60.37 27.05 -45.98
CA ARG A 257 -58.97 26.88 -46.43
C ARG A 257 -57.86 27.61 -45.65
N LYS A 258 -58.10 28.08 -44.42
CA LYS A 258 -57.20 29.09 -43.79
C LYS A 258 -56.65 28.93 -42.36
N LYS A 259 -56.87 27.84 -41.60
CA LYS A 259 -56.31 27.75 -40.23
C LYS A 259 -55.81 26.39 -39.71
N ALA A 260 -55.27 25.55 -40.60
CA ALA A 260 -54.60 24.29 -40.24
C ALA A 260 -53.07 24.42 -40.08
N VAL A 261 -52.55 25.62 -39.77
CA VAL A 261 -51.10 25.96 -39.79
C VAL A 261 -50.57 26.40 -38.41
N GLU A 262 -51.39 26.42 -37.36
CA GLU A 262 -51.00 26.91 -36.03
C GLU A 262 -50.53 25.84 -35.03
N GLU A 263 -50.65 24.54 -35.33
CA GLU A 263 -50.37 23.47 -34.33
C GLU A 263 -48.99 22.81 -34.42
N GLU A 264 -48.21 23.02 -35.50
CA GLU A 264 -46.89 22.36 -35.66
C GLU A 264 -45.75 22.99 -34.82
N ALA A 265 -46.04 24.07 -34.08
CA ALA A 265 -45.04 24.88 -33.38
C ALA A 265 -44.73 24.46 -31.92
N LYS A 266 -45.56 23.62 -31.29
CA LYS A 266 -45.45 23.33 -29.83
C LYS A 266 -44.76 22.01 -29.45
N ALA A 267 -44.57 21.09 -30.39
CA ALA A 267 -44.01 19.75 -30.13
C ALA A 267 -42.46 19.68 -30.06
N LYS A 268 -41.74 20.82 -30.03
CA LYS A 268 -40.26 20.86 -30.10
C LYS A 268 -39.53 21.35 -28.84
N GLU A 269 -40.24 21.68 -27.75
CA GLU A 269 -39.59 22.14 -26.51
C GLU A 269 -39.15 21.00 -25.55
N GLU A 270 -39.81 19.85 -25.55
CA GLU A 270 -39.59 18.82 -24.51
C GLU A 270 -38.30 17.97 -24.67
N GLN A 271 -37.51 18.19 -25.74
CA GLN A 271 -36.24 17.48 -25.95
C GLN A 271 -35.00 18.20 -25.34
N ARG A 272 -35.18 19.27 -24.56
CA ARG A 272 -34.06 19.94 -23.84
C ARG A 272 -33.76 19.38 -22.44
N ILE A 273 -34.59 18.51 -21.88
CA ILE A 273 -34.48 18.04 -20.48
C ILE A 273 -33.42 16.93 -20.27
N ARG A 274 -32.77 16.41 -21.34
CA ARG A 274 -31.99 15.16 -21.26
C ARG A 274 -30.51 15.22 -21.70
N LYS A 275 -29.88 16.41 -21.75
CA LYS A 275 -28.50 16.57 -22.28
C LYS A 275 -27.47 17.42 -21.50
N SER A 276 -27.62 17.61 -20.18
CA SER A 276 -26.54 18.20 -19.36
C SER A 276 -26.46 17.73 -17.90
N LYS A 277 -26.93 16.50 -17.60
CA LYS A 277 -26.61 15.78 -16.36
C LYS A 277 -25.15 15.28 -16.34
N GLU A 278 -24.21 16.16 -16.71
CA GLU A 278 -22.76 15.95 -16.70
C GLU A 278 -22.04 17.01 -15.85
N LEU A 279 -22.77 17.99 -15.30
CA LEU A 279 -22.22 19.08 -14.48
C LEU A 279 -22.27 18.77 -12.96
N ARG A 280 -21.90 17.53 -12.58
CA ARG A 280 -21.86 17.05 -11.17
C ARG A 280 -20.58 16.30 -10.78
N VAL A 281 -19.49 16.43 -11.54
CA VAL A 281 -18.23 15.66 -11.31
C VAL A 281 -16.96 16.53 -11.15
N ALA A 282 -17.00 17.82 -11.49
CA ALA A 282 -15.77 18.64 -11.62
C ALA A 282 -15.49 19.66 -10.48
N LYS A 283 -16.12 19.55 -9.30
CA LYS A 283 -15.95 20.56 -8.21
C LYS A 283 -15.76 19.95 -6.81
N LEU A 284 -14.86 18.96 -6.71
CA LEU A 284 -14.59 18.24 -5.45
C LEU A 284 -13.12 17.74 -5.32
N ARG A 285 -12.13 18.39 -5.96
CA ARG A 285 -10.76 17.80 -6.00
C ARG A 285 -9.53 18.69 -6.25
N ALA A 286 -9.56 20.02 -6.06
CA ALA A 286 -8.42 20.86 -6.52
C ALA A 286 -8.05 22.14 -5.74
N GLN A 287 -8.62 22.46 -4.56
CA GLN A 287 -8.34 23.78 -3.95
C GLN A 287 -8.41 23.93 -2.42
N GLN A 288 -8.31 22.84 -1.65
CA GLN A 288 -8.18 22.90 -0.17
C GLN A 288 -7.09 21.96 0.36
N GLU A 289 -5.94 21.92 -0.30
CA GLU A 289 -4.72 21.23 0.13
C GLU A 289 -3.50 22.16 -0.02
N LYS A 290 -3.63 23.38 0.54
CA LYS A 290 -2.57 24.40 0.56
C LYS A 290 -2.73 25.37 1.75
N ALA A 291 -3.04 24.80 2.91
CA ALA A 291 -3.24 25.50 4.18
C ALA A 291 -2.69 24.69 5.38
N GLN A 292 -1.52 24.07 5.19
CA GLN A 292 -0.63 23.60 6.26
C GLN A 292 0.72 24.33 6.13
N ASP A 293 1.47 24.37 7.23
CA ASP A 293 2.82 24.91 7.37
C ASP A 293 3.03 26.43 7.23
N LYS A 294 2.61 27.15 8.28
CA LYS A 294 3.22 28.43 8.72
C LYS A 294 3.73 28.36 10.17
N GLN A 295 4.48 27.32 10.49
CA GLN A 295 5.31 27.22 11.71
C GLN A 295 6.80 27.53 11.40
N ALA A 296 7.06 28.71 10.85
CA ALA A 296 8.41 29.18 10.53
C ALA A 296 8.54 30.72 10.63
N MET A 297 8.02 31.30 11.72
CA MET A 297 8.27 32.71 12.10
C MET A 297 8.45 32.86 13.62
N GLN A 298 9.49 32.20 14.13
CA GLN A 298 10.08 32.44 15.45
C GLN A 298 11.61 32.22 15.34
N ASP A 299 12.37 33.22 14.90
CA ASP A 299 13.77 33.50 15.31
C ASP A 299 14.46 34.58 14.45
N GLU A 300 13.98 35.83 14.49
CA GLU A 300 14.71 36.94 13.83
C GLU A 300 14.62 38.30 14.56
N PHE A 301 14.62 38.29 15.90
CA PHE A 301 14.59 39.52 16.72
C PHE A 301 15.54 39.53 17.94
N ARG A 302 16.67 38.80 17.86
CA ARG A 302 17.68 38.70 18.94
C ARG A 302 19.07 39.30 18.66
N ALA A 303 19.25 40.03 17.56
CA ALA A 303 20.58 40.37 17.03
C ALA A 303 20.97 41.88 16.97
N LYS A 304 20.26 42.80 17.65
CA LYS A 304 20.51 44.26 17.52
C LYS A 304 20.49 45.07 18.84
N LYS A 305 21.19 44.62 19.88
CA LYS A 305 21.34 45.42 21.14
C LYS A 305 22.64 45.18 21.92
N ALA A 306 23.79 45.11 21.23
CA ALA A 306 25.08 44.71 21.81
C ALA A 306 26.29 45.55 21.37
N SER A 307 26.10 46.84 21.02
CA SER A 307 27.18 47.66 20.41
C SER A 307 27.32 49.10 20.93
N GLU A 308 26.85 49.42 22.16
CA GLU A 308 26.84 50.83 22.66
C GLU A 308 27.59 51.06 24.00
N GLU A 309 28.20 50.05 24.63
CA GLU A 309 28.84 50.20 25.97
C GLU A 309 30.38 50.42 25.97
N ALA A 310 31.01 50.57 24.80
CA ALA A 310 32.47 50.41 24.68
C ALA A 310 33.37 51.67 24.84
N GLU A 311 32.84 52.90 24.97
CA GLU A 311 33.61 54.10 24.59
C GLU A 311 33.96 55.15 25.68
N LYS A 312 33.70 54.89 26.98
CA LYS A 312 33.74 55.96 28.03
C LYS A 312 34.90 55.98 29.04
N SER A 313 35.90 55.10 28.98
CA SER A 313 36.80 54.81 30.13
C SER A 313 38.20 55.47 30.16
N MET A 314 38.59 56.32 29.20
CA MET A 314 40.01 56.53 28.86
C MET A 314 40.63 57.96 29.07
N ARG A 315 40.21 58.79 30.05
CA ARG A 315 40.72 60.20 30.15
C ARG A 315 41.23 60.78 31.49
N ASP A 316 41.20 60.08 32.64
CA ASP A 316 41.36 60.75 33.96
C ASP A 316 42.75 60.72 34.67
N LYS A 317 43.88 60.37 34.02
CA LYS A 317 45.07 59.88 34.76
C LYS A 317 46.21 60.87 35.14
N GLU A 318 46.35 62.06 34.56
CA GLU A 318 47.71 62.65 34.35
C GLU A 318 48.21 63.86 35.19
N ARG A 319 47.63 64.22 36.35
CA ARG A 319 47.79 65.60 36.92
C ARG A 319 48.35 65.82 38.35
N ARG A 320 49.20 64.96 38.97
CA ARG A 320 49.52 65.07 40.43
C ARG A 320 50.96 65.33 40.92
N ASP A 321 52.02 65.32 40.11
CA ASP A 321 53.35 64.89 40.63
C ASP A 321 54.45 65.95 40.94
N ARG A 322 54.18 67.27 41.11
CA ARG A 322 55.28 68.30 41.02
C ARG A 322 55.74 69.09 42.26
N GLU A 323 54.96 69.31 43.32
CA GLU A 323 55.18 70.49 44.20
C GLU A 323 56.08 70.31 45.46
N ALA A 324 56.61 69.11 45.75
CA ALA A 324 56.97 68.73 47.12
C ALA A 324 58.43 68.94 47.63
N LYS A 325 59.30 69.76 46.99
CA LYS A 325 60.77 69.55 47.09
C LYS A 325 61.64 70.46 47.98
N GLU A 326 61.27 71.70 48.31
CA GLU A 326 62.28 72.71 48.71
C GLU A 326 62.43 73.03 50.22
N ALA A 327 61.45 72.70 51.07
CA ALA A 327 61.43 73.11 52.50
C ALA A 327 62.43 72.36 53.42
N LEU A 328 63.56 71.89 52.88
CA LEU A 328 64.27 70.71 53.37
C LEU A 328 65.64 70.98 54.04
N SER A 329 66.25 72.17 53.84
CA SER A 329 67.71 72.33 53.98
C SER A 329 68.25 72.81 55.34
N LEU A 330 67.49 73.59 56.12
CA LEU A 330 68.02 74.27 57.33
C LEU A 330 67.83 73.48 58.64
N THR A 331 66.85 72.58 58.69
CA THR A 331 66.68 71.56 59.73
C THR A 331 67.95 70.72 59.92
N ILE A 332 68.57 70.35 58.79
CA ILE A 332 69.70 69.41 58.64
C ILE A 332 70.81 69.57 59.69
N SER A 333 71.25 70.80 60.02
CA SER A 333 72.45 70.97 60.84
C SER A 333 72.22 70.88 62.35
N ARG A 334 71.01 71.18 62.85
CA ARG A 334 70.69 71.02 64.28
C ARG A 334 70.28 69.58 64.58
N ASP A 335 69.68 68.93 63.59
CA ASP A 335 69.47 67.48 63.60
C ASP A 335 70.80 66.75 63.73
N ARG A 336 71.85 67.15 63.00
CA ARG A 336 73.17 66.49 62.94
C ARG A 336 73.86 66.17 64.28
N LYS A 337 73.67 66.97 65.33
CA LYS A 337 74.24 66.66 66.68
C LYS A 337 73.33 65.80 67.55
N ARG A 338 72.02 65.99 67.45
CA ARG A 338 71.06 65.03 68.04
C ARG A 338 71.21 63.67 67.37
N GLN A 339 71.49 63.67 66.07
CA GLN A 339 71.75 62.50 65.23
C GLN A 339 72.97 61.69 65.71
N GLU A 340 74.03 62.28 66.27
CA GLU A 340 75.17 61.51 66.79
C GLU A 340 74.84 60.76 68.09
N SER A 341 74.29 61.45 69.10
CA SER A 341 73.88 60.78 70.35
C SER A 341 72.75 59.79 70.11
N PHE A 342 71.79 60.15 69.26
CA PHE A 342 70.73 59.25 68.79
C PHE A 342 71.34 58.08 68.03
N HIS A 343 72.33 58.27 67.14
CA HIS A 343 72.98 57.16 66.43
C HIS A 343 73.68 56.18 67.37
N ASP A 344 74.30 56.60 68.46
CA ASP A 344 75.01 55.66 69.35
C ASP A 344 74.06 54.92 70.29
N GLU A 345 72.99 55.53 70.76
CA GLU A 345 71.90 54.82 71.45
C GLU A 345 71.15 53.89 70.47
N HIS A 346 70.85 54.38 69.27
CA HIS A 346 70.24 53.61 68.18
C HIS A 346 71.15 52.46 67.72
N LYS A 347 72.48 52.58 67.72
CA LYS A 347 73.42 51.46 67.45
C LYS A 347 73.47 50.42 68.57
N ARG A 348 73.13 50.79 69.81
CA ARG A 348 73.01 49.84 70.93
C ARG A 348 71.67 49.14 70.91
N GLN A 349 70.60 49.88 70.65
CA GLN A 349 69.26 49.34 70.43
C GLN A 349 69.23 48.46 69.17
N GLN A 350 69.85 48.88 68.06
CA GLN A 350 70.07 48.05 66.87
C GLN A 350 70.80 46.78 67.25
N ARG A 351 71.95 46.80 67.93
CA ARG A 351 72.62 45.54 68.30
C ARG A 351 71.79 44.60 69.19
N GLN A 352 70.90 45.12 70.03
CA GLN A 352 69.95 44.28 70.79
C GLN A 352 68.80 43.77 69.91
N LEU A 353 68.30 44.60 69.00
CA LEU A 353 67.31 44.22 68.00
C LEU A 353 67.90 43.20 67.01
N ASP A 354 69.13 43.36 66.55
CA ASP A 354 69.87 42.47 65.66
C ASP A 354 69.99 41.08 66.30
N LEU A 355 70.39 40.98 67.58
CA LEU A 355 70.41 39.71 68.32
C LEU A 355 69.01 39.09 68.47
N HIS A 356 67.97 39.91 68.68
CA HIS A 356 66.58 39.43 68.73
C HIS A 356 66.04 39.04 67.34
N MET A 357 66.51 39.69 66.28
CA MET A 357 66.19 39.41 64.89
C MET A 357 66.93 38.16 64.40
N ASP A 358 68.15 37.90 64.87
CA ASP A 358 68.89 36.66 64.64
C ASP A 358 68.18 35.47 65.31
N ALA A 359 67.69 35.65 66.55
CA ALA A 359 66.87 34.65 67.23
C ALA A 359 65.54 34.40 66.52
N ILE A 360 64.84 35.47 66.09
CA ILE A 360 63.64 35.37 65.25
C ILE A 360 63.96 34.69 63.91
N ALA A 361 65.09 35.00 63.29
CA ALA A 361 65.50 34.44 62.00
C ALA A 361 65.82 32.94 62.11
N GLN A 362 66.46 32.49 63.19
CA GLN A 362 66.67 31.07 63.45
C GLN A 362 65.33 30.33 63.59
N VAL A 363 64.40 30.88 64.38
CA VAL A 363 63.04 30.32 64.53
C VAL A 363 62.28 30.34 63.18
N HIS A 364 62.41 31.41 62.39
CA HIS A 364 61.81 31.49 61.05
C HIS A 364 62.41 30.48 60.08
N VAL A 365 63.72 30.25 60.10
CA VAL A 365 64.41 29.25 59.26
C VAL A 365 63.99 27.84 59.65
N GLU A 366 63.86 27.54 60.94
CA GLU A 366 63.32 26.24 61.41
C GLU A 366 61.85 26.06 61.04
N GLN A 367 61.02 27.11 61.16
CA GLN A 367 59.61 27.08 60.75
C GLN A 367 59.47 26.92 59.23
N GLU A 368 60.23 27.67 58.43
CA GLU A 368 60.32 27.51 56.98
C GLU A 368 60.73 26.08 56.60
N PHE A 369 61.78 25.55 57.22
CA PHE A 369 62.25 24.19 56.94
C PHE A 369 61.20 23.13 57.30
N GLN A 370 60.54 23.25 58.46
CA GLN A 370 59.46 22.36 58.86
C GLN A 370 58.24 22.49 57.92
N HIS A 371 57.86 23.71 57.55
CA HIS A 371 56.74 23.99 56.65
C HIS A 371 57.01 23.47 55.23
N GLN A 372 58.20 23.68 54.69
CA GLN A 372 58.63 23.13 53.40
C GLN A 372 58.67 21.59 53.43
N ARG A 373 59.19 20.98 54.51
CA ARG A 373 59.20 19.52 54.68
C ARG A 373 57.78 18.94 54.78
N ALA A 374 56.90 19.58 55.55
CA ALA A 374 55.48 19.19 55.66
C ALA A 374 54.74 19.38 54.33
N ALA A 375 54.99 20.48 53.60
CA ALA A 375 54.41 20.72 52.28
C ALA A 375 54.87 19.67 51.25
N LEU A 376 56.14 19.26 51.27
CA LEU A 376 56.68 18.19 50.43
C LEU A 376 56.09 16.81 50.78
N GLN A 377 55.86 16.52 52.06
CA GLN A 377 55.18 15.30 52.48
C GLN A 377 53.70 15.31 52.05
N ALA A 378 52.97 16.39 52.32
CA ALA A 378 51.58 16.57 51.89
C ALA A 378 51.44 16.53 50.36
N ALA A 379 52.40 17.06 49.59
CA ALA A 379 52.41 16.95 48.13
C ALA A 379 52.56 15.49 47.68
N LYS A 380 53.52 14.75 48.23
CA LYS A 380 53.72 13.31 47.94
C LYS A 380 52.50 12.47 48.33
N GLU A 381 51.87 12.76 49.46
CA GLU A 381 50.64 12.09 49.90
C GLU A 381 49.47 12.37 48.93
N ARG A 382 49.31 13.61 48.46
CA ARG A 382 48.33 13.96 47.43
C ARG A 382 48.60 13.25 46.10
N GLU A 383 49.87 13.17 45.67
CA GLU A 383 50.25 12.43 44.45
C GLU A 383 49.95 10.94 44.57
N LEU A 384 50.25 10.32 45.72
CA LEU A 384 49.94 8.92 46.00
C LEU A 384 48.42 8.67 46.02
N GLN A 385 47.65 9.52 46.69
CA GLN A 385 46.18 9.44 46.71
C GLN A 385 45.59 9.63 45.31
N HIS A 386 46.06 10.61 44.55
CA HIS A 386 45.64 10.84 43.17
C HIS A 386 45.98 9.63 42.27
N GLY A 387 47.18 9.04 42.43
CA GLY A 387 47.58 7.82 41.73
C GLY A 387 46.67 6.62 42.05
N GLN A 388 46.30 6.43 43.33
CA GLN A 388 45.36 5.39 43.74
C GLN A 388 43.96 5.61 43.14
N VAL A 389 43.44 6.84 43.16
CA VAL A 389 42.16 7.19 42.54
C VAL A 389 42.19 6.96 41.02
N LEU A 390 43.29 7.32 40.35
CA LEU A 390 43.46 7.09 38.91
C LEU A 390 43.48 5.59 38.57
N LEU A 391 44.18 4.76 39.36
CA LEU A 391 44.17 3.31 39.19
C LEU A 391 42.76 2.73 39.39
N GLN A 392 42.04 3.13 40.44
CA GLN A 392 40.65 2.73 40.66
C GLN A 392 39.73 3.15 39.51
N GLN A 393 39.94 4.33 38.92
CA GLN A 393 39.20 4.77 37.73
C GLN A 393 39.54 3.93 36.49
N ILE A 394 40.80 3.57 36.27
CA ILE A 394 41.23 2.70 35.16
C ILE A 394 40.62 1.30 35.31
N GLU A 395 40.71 0.70 36.50
CA GLU A 395 40.11 -0.61 36.80
C GLU A 395 38.57 -0.58 36.67
N GLY A 396 37.92 0.45 37.23
CA GLY A 396 36.48 0.66 37.10
C GLY A 396 36.03 0.82 35.65
N ASN A 397 36.78 1.58 34.84
CA ASN A 397 36.50 1.74 33.41
C ASN A 397 36.77 0.46 32.60
N ALA A 398 37.82 -0.31 32.93
CA ALA A 398 38.07 -1.61 32.34
C ALA A 398 36.93 -2.60 32.65
N ALA A 399 36.49 -2.67 33.91
CA ALA A 399 35.37 -3.50 34.34
C ALA A 399 34.03 -3.07 33.72
N ARG A 400 33.81 -1.77 33.48
CA ARG A 400 32.65 -1.27 32.72
C ARG A 400 32.72 -1.71 31.26
N ARG A 401 33.88 -1.60 30.61
CA ARG A 401 34.08 -2.02 29.20
C ARG A 401 33.89 -3.53 29.02
N THR A 402 34.36 -4.36 29.95
CA THR A 402 34.13 -5.83 29.87
C THR A 402 32.66 -6.18 30.10
N LYS A 403 32.00 -5.54 31.06
CA LYS A 403 30.54 -5.71 31.27
C LYS A 403 29.73 -5.27 30.05
N ALA A 404 30.03 -4.12 29.46
CA ALA A 404 29.34 -3.63 28.26
C ALA A 404 29.44 -4.65 27.10
N LYS A 405 30.66 -5.17 26.82
CA LYS A 405 30.87 -6.21 25.81
C LYS A 405 30.14 -7.52 26.10
N LEU A 406 29.97 -7.89 27.38
CA LEU A 406 29.18 -9.06 27.76
C LEU A 406 27.69 -8.83 27.50
N PHE A 407 27.15 -7.67 27.86
CA PHE A 407 25.77 -7.27 27.54
C PHE A 407 25.53 -7.26 26.03
N GLU A 408 26.40 -6.62 25.24
CA GLU A 408 26.32 -6.63 23.76
C GLU A 408 26.30 -8.05 23.17
N GLN A 409 27.10 -8.97 23.72
CA GLN A 409 27.13 -10.37 23.28
C GLN A 409 25.87 -11.14 23.66
N ASP A 410 25.35 -10.94 24.88
CA ASP A 410 24.14 -11.62 25.35
C ASP A 410 22.86 -11.06 24.68
N ASP A 411 22.80 -9.75 24.42
CA ASP A 411 21.76 -9.13 23.59
C ASP A 411 21.80 -9.66 22.16
N ALA A 412 22.99 -9.79 21.55
CA ALA A 412 23.13 -10.38 20.22
C ALA A 412 22.73 -11.87 20.19
N LYS A 413 23.00 -12.66 21.24
CA LYS A 413 22.48 -14.03 21.38
C LYS A 413 20.95 -14.03 21.49
N PHE A 414 20.39 -13.14 22.30
CA PHE A 414 18.94 -13.02 22.52
C PHE A 414 18.20 -12.65 21.23
N LEU A 415 18.70 -11.65 20.48
CA LEU A 415 18.15 -11.25 19.18
C LEU A 415 18.19 -12.41 18.18
N LYS A 416 19.31 -13.15 18.08
CA LYS A 416 19.40 -14.36 17.25
C LYS A 416 18.38 -15.42 17.66
N LYS A 417 18.24 -15.70 18.96
CA LYS A 417 17.25 -16.65 19.50
C LYS A 417 15.81 -16.23 19.22
N LYS A 418 15.52 -14.92 19.25
CA LYS A 418 14.22 -14.36 18.88
C LYS A 418 13.94 -14.51 17.38
N ALA A 419 14.91 -14.19 16.52
CA ALA A 419 14.77 -14.33 15.07
C ALA A 419 14.56 -15.80 14.63
N THR A 420 15.30 -16.74 15.22
CA THR A 420 15.11 -18.17 14.93
C THR A 420 13.76 -18.69 15.45
N ARG A 421 13.28 -18.22 16.62
CA ARG A 421 11.92 -18.46 17.15
C ARG A 421 10.85 -18.02 16.15
N GLU A 422 10.94 -16.78 15.67
CA GLU A 422 9.99 -16.20 14.72
C GLU A 422 10.03 -16.91 13.36
N SER A 423 11.20 -17.34 12.90
CA SER A 423 11.38 -18.15 11.69
C SER A 423 10.68 -19.52 11.82
N ILE A 424 10.94 -20.25 12.92
CA ILE A 424 10.28 -21.55 13.22
C ILE A 424 8.75 -21.39 13.31
N LEU A 425 8.28 -20.34 13.98
CA LEU A 425 6.85 -20.05 14.09
C LEU A 425 6.23 -19.80 12.70
N ALA A 426 6.84 -18.94 11.89
CA ALA A 426 6.38 -18.68 10.52
C ALA A 426 6.40 -19.95 9.65
N GLU A 427 7.37 -20.84 9.83
CA GLU A 427 7.42 -22.12 9.12
C GLU A 427 6.27 -23.05 9.51
N LYS A 428 5.94 -23.17 10.80
CA LYS A 428 4.74 -23.90 11.24
C LYS A 428 3.47 -23.31 10.64
N VAL A 429 3.31 -21.98 10.70
CA VAL A 429 2.15 -21.29 10.12
C VAL A 429 2.04 -21.55 8.61
N ARG A 430 3.17 -21.56 7.89
CA ARG A 430 3.26 -21.90 6.46
C ARG A 430 2.83 -23.35 6.20
N GLN A 431 3.34 -24.31 6.98
CA GLN A 431 3.00 -25.72 6.84
C GLN A 431 1.52 -25.99 7.15
N ASP A 432 0.97 -25.37 8.19
CA ASP A 432 -0.44 -25.53 8.54
C ASP A 432 -1.37 -24.78 7.57
N ALA A 433 -0.96 -23.64 7.00
CA ALA A 433 -1.67 -22.99 5.90
C ALA A 433 -1.70 -23.89 4.66
N LEU A 434 -0.56 -24.46 4.25
CA LEU A 434 -0.48 -25.42 3.15
C LEU A 434 -1.38 -26.64 3.39
N ARG A 435 -1.34 -27.25 4.59
CA ARG A 435 -2.22 -28.36 4.97
C ARG A 435 -3.70 -28.00 4.92
N LYS A 436 -4.08 -26.78 5.35
CA LYS A 436 -5.47 -26.29 5.27
C LYS A 436 -5.93 -26.13 3.81
N LEU A 437 -5.12 -25.53 2.96
CA LEU A 437 -5.44 -25.33 1.54
C LEU A 437 -5.50 -26.66 0.77
N GLN A 438 -4.59 -27.61 1.08
CA GLN A 438 -4.65 -28.97 0.54
C GLN A 438 -5.94 -29.70 0.95
N ARG A 439 -6.37 -29.58 2.21
CA ARG A 439 -7.66 -30.12 2.68
C ARG A 439 -8.87 -29.46 2.03
N GLN A 440 -8.75 -28.20 1.60
CA GLN A 440 -9.77 -27.47 0.84
C GLN A 440 -9.78 -27.81 -0.66
N GLY A 441 -8.87 -28.69 -1.12
CA GLY A 441 -8.75 -29.10 -2.52
C GLY A 441 -8.21 -28.00 -3.43
N VAL A 442 -7.41 -27.07 -2.92
CA VAL A 442 -6.73 -26.05 -3.76
C VAL A 442 -5.68 -26.74 -4.63
N PRO A 443 -5.69 -26.55 -5.97
CA PRO A 443 -4.69 -27.11 -6.88
C PRO A 443 -3.25 -26.79 -6.46
N GLU A 444 -2.33 -27.76 -6.63
CA GLU A 444 -0.92 -27.58 -6.22
C GLU A 444 -0.23 -26.39 -6.92
N GLU A 445 -0.70 -25.99 -8.10
CA GLU A 445 -0.15 -24.88 -8.88
C GLU A 445 -0.21 -23.56 -8.10
N TYR A 446 -1.36 -23.27 -7.47
CA TYR A 446 -1.55 -22.08 -6.64
C TYR A 446 -0.85 -22.19 -5.27
N LEU A 447 -0.40 -23.39 -4.88
CA LEU A 447 0.38 -23.61 -3.66
C LEU A 447 1.89 -23.50 -3.87
N ARG A 448 2.38 -23.42 -5.12
CA ARG A 448 3.81 -23.36 -5.43
C ARG A 448 4.49 -22.19 -4.74
N GLU A 449 3.97 -20.98 -4.87
CA GLU A 449 4.55 -19.76 -4.29
C GLU A 449 4.63 -19.84 -2.75
N LEU A 450 3.59 -20.38 -2.10
CA LEU A 450 3.57 -20.58 -0.64
C LEU A 450 4.52 -21.72 -0.18
N ARG A 451 4.74 -22.73 -1.03
CA ARG A 451 5.71 -23.81 -0.78
C ARG A 451 7.15 -23.33 -0.97
N THR A 452 7.44 -22.45 -1.93
CA THR A 452 8.77 -21.90 -2.21
C THR A 452 9.10 -20.61 -1.47
N MET A 453 8.14 -20.02 -0.74
CA MET A 453 8.37 -18.79 0.02
C MET A 453 9.52 -18.98 1.02
N GLN A 454 10.58 -18.18 0.84
CA GLN A 454 11.63 -18.03 1.82
C GLN A 454 11.11 -17.23 3.02
N ILE A 455 11.36 -17.76 4.21
CA ILE A 455 11.09 -17.09 5.48
C ILE A 455 12.38 -16.38 5.87
N ASN A 456 12.47 -15.10 5.54
CA ASN A 456 13.69 -14.32 5.78
C ASN A 456 13.96 -14.24 7.29
N GLU A 457 15.09 -14.80 7.72
CA GLU A 457 15.61 -14.66 9.09
C GLU A 457 16.12 -13.22 9.36
N ALA A 458 16.30 -12.42 8.29
CA ALA A 458 16.89 -11.09 8.29
C ALA A 458 15.97 -9.94 8.76
N ASN A 459 14.87 -10.21 9.47
CA ASN A 459 14.15 -9.15 10.22
C ASN A 459 14.91 -8.72 11.50
N ALA A 460 16.08 -9.31 11.76
CA ALA A 460 16.99 -8.95 12.85
C ALA A 460 18.03 -7.87 12.45
N GLU A 461 18.02 -7.38 11.20
CA GLU A 461 18.92 -6.33 10.70
C GLU A 461 18.22 -4.97 10.63
N LEU A 462 17.79 -4.45 11.79
CA LEU A 462 17.48 -3.03 12.03
C LEU A 462 17.86 -2.65 13.47
#